data_AF-A0A1X0NZG9-F1
#
_entry.id   AF-A0A1X0NZG9-F1
#
_cell.length_a   1.000
_cell.length_b   1.000
_cell.length_c   1.000
_cell.angle_alpha   90.00
_cell.angle_beta   90.00
_cell.angle_gamma   90.00
#
_symmetry.space_group_name_H-M   'P 1'
#
loop_
_entity.id
_entity.type
_entity.pdbx_description
1 polymer ?
#
loop_
_entity_poly.entity_id
_entity_poly.type
_entity_poly.pdbx_seq_one_letter_code
_entity_poly.pdbx_strand_id
1 'polypeptide(L)'
;MNTHVVQTRQRMNFRLLQLAAISSATWGPKRDALRAFYLALVRAQALYGFEVWYWDAAPKSHKLLDTGQNKACRTIVGIPYGCRSADALREARLLPLEMAAMIRSLKYLMRCQTRGESLKESAEQVYHETHPVREFYVRIMKNLSNTCYRATRAPFTDTNAKVRLTRSLLHIAGKRIR
;
A
#
# COMPACT_ATOMS: atom_id res chain seq x y z
N MET A 1 -16.88 16.31 7.61
CA MET A 1 -16.37 15.12 6.88
C MET A 1 -15.46 15.63 5.78
N ASN A 2 -14.22 15.14 5.66
CA ASN A 2 -13.23 15.73 4.73
C ASN A 2 -13.67 15.52 3.27
N THR A 3 -13.87 16.60 2.50
CA THR A 3 -14.47 16.60 1.16
C THR A 3 -13.70 15.71 0.19
N HIS A 4 -12.37 15.70 0.32
CA HIS A 4 -11.48 14.90 -0.52
C HIS A 4 -11.72 13.38 -0.39
N VAL A 5 -11.96 12.88 0.83
CA VAL A 5 -12.17 11.44 1.07
C VAL A 5 -13.49 10.98 0.47
N VAL A 6 -14.54 11.80 0.60
CA VAL A 6 -15.86 11.51 0.00
C VAL A 6 -15.76 11.45 -1.52
N GLN A 7 -15.08 12.42 -2.14
CA GLN A 7 -14.84 12.42 -3.59
C GLN A 7 -14.01 11.21 -4.03
N THR A 8 -12.96 10.85 -3.28
CA THR A 8 -12.16 9.65 -3.54
C THR A 8 -13.03 8.39 -3.48
N ARG A 9 -13.90 8.28 -2.48
CA ARG A 9 -14.84 7.17 -2.33
C ARG A 9 -15.84 7.08 -3.49
N GLN A 10 -16.35 8.21 -3.98
CA GLN A 10 -17.23 8.27 -5.15
C GLN A 10 -16.50 7.81 -6.41
N ARG A 11 -15.29 8.29 -6.66
CA ARG A 11 -14.45 7.85 -7.79
C ARG A 11 -14.15 6.35 -7.71
N MET A 12 -13.88 5.82 -6.51
CA MET A 12 -13.75 4.37 -6.30
C MET A 12 -15.04 3.62 -6.64
N ASN A 13 -16.20 4.11 -6.19
CA ASN A 13 -17.51 3.48 -6.51
C ASN A 13 -17.74 3.40 -8.02
N PHE A 14 -17.47 4.48 -8.75
CA PHE A 14 -17.60 4.50 -10.19
C PHE A 14 -16.75 3.41 -10.86
N ARG A 15 -15.47 3.30 -10.48
CA ARG A 15 -14.57 2.25 -11.01
C ARG A 15 -14.95 0.85 -10.56
N LEU A 16 -15.60 0.70 -9.40
CA LEU A 16 -16.14 -0.58 -8.94
C LEU A 16 -17.33 -1.07 -9.78
N LEU A 17 -18.13 -0.17 -10.34
CA LEU A 17 -19.18 -0.56 -11.29
C LEU A 17 -18.57 -1.17 -12.56
N GLN A 18 -17.47 -0.61 -13.04
CA GLN A 18 -16.72 -1.16 -14.17
C GLN A 18 -16.16 -2.55 -13.84
N LEU A 19 -15.58 -2.72 -12.64
CA LEU A 19 -15.10 -4.02 -12.17
C LEU A 19 -16.24 -5.04 -12.08
N ALA A 20 -17.40 -4.64 -11.56
CA ALA A 20 -18.57 -5.49 -11.44
C ALA A 20 -19.11 -5.92 -12.82
N ALA A 21 -19.14 -5.01 -13.80
CA ALA A 21 -19.57 -5.32 -15.15
C ALA A 21 -18.69 -6.40 -15.82
N ILE A 22 -17.38 -6.35 -15.57
CA ILE A 22 -16.42 -7.34 -16.10
C ILE A 22 -16.49 -8.68 -15.35
N SER A 23 -16.98 -8.69 -14.10
CA SER A 23 -17.07 -9.90 -13.27
C SER A 23 -18.24 -10.85 -13.59
N SER A 24 -18.94 -10.66 -14.71
CA SER A 24 -20.13 -11.41 -15.14
C SER A 24 -20.01 -12.95 -15.10
N ALA A 25 -21.16 -13.60 -14.85
CA ALA A 25 -21.31 -14.91 -14.19
C ALA A 25 -21.15 -16.16 -15.07
N THR A 26 -21.10 -16.08 -16.39
CA THR A 26 -21.10 -17.29 -17.24
C THR A 26 -19.71 -17.88 -17.48
N TRP A 27 -18.68 -17.03 -17.63
CA TRP A 27 -17.28 -17.44 -17.83
C TRP A 27 -16.30 -16.40 -17.28
N GLY A 28 -16.63 -15.83 -16.11
CA GLY A 28 -15.96 -14.66 -15.54
C GLY A 28 -14.42 -14.75 -15.54
N PRO A 29 -13.71 -13.61 -15.71
CA PRO A 29 -12.26 -13.60 -15.73
C PRO A 29 -11.69 -14.26 -14.47
N LYS A 30 -10.55 -14.96 -14.63
CA LYS A 30 -9.82 -15.53 -13.49
C LYS A 30 -9.68 -14.49 -12.38
N ARG A 31 -9.82 -14.90 -11.12
CA ARG A 31 -9.70 -14.02 -9.93
C ARG A 31 -8.45 -13.13 -9.99
N ASP A 32 -7.35 -13.64 -10.54
CA ASP A 32 -6.11 -12.89 -10.77
C ASP A 32 -6.24 -11.74 -11.76
N ALA A 33 -7.00 -11.91 -12.83
CA ALA A 33 -7.29 -10.86 -13.79
C ALA A 33 -8.16 -9.77 -13.15
N LEU A 34 -9.24 -10.15 -12.46
CA LEU A 34 -10.09 -9.20 -11.72
C LEU A 34 -9.29 -8.44 -10.65
N ARG A 35 -8.38 -9.13 -9.95
CA ARG A 35 -7.45 -8.49 -9.00
C ARG A 35 -6.55 -7.48 -9.71
N ALA A 36 -5.98 -7.82 -10.87
CA ALA A 36 -5.15 -6.90 -11.64
C ALA A 36 -5.93 -5.65 -12.07
N PHE A 37 -7.16 -5.81 -12.59
CA PHE A 37 -8.06 -4.69 -12.90
C PHE A 37 -8.36 -3.83 -11.68
N TYR A 38 -8.66 -4.45 -10.54
CA TYR A 38 -8.86 -3.72 -9.29
C TYR A 38 -7.62 -2.90 -8.90
N LEU A 39 -6.42 -3.50 -8.95
CA LEU A 39 -5.17 -2.81 -8.61
C LEU A 39 -4.92 -1.61 -9.54
N ALA A 40 -5.15 -1.78 -10.84
CA ALA A 40 -4.91 -0.77 -11.86
C ALA A 40 -5.94 0.37 -11.84
N LEU A 41 -7.21 0.04 -11.69
CA LEU A 41 -8.29 1.04 -11.79
C LEU A 41 -8.68 1.59 -10.42
N VAL A 42 -9.15 0.72 -9.52
CA VAL A 42 -9.75 1.15 -8.26
C VAL A 42 -8.68 1.54 -7.25
N ARG A 43 -7.68 0.68 -7.06
CA ARG A 43 -6.64 0.89 -6.05
C ARG A 43 -5.70 2.03 -6.42
N ALA A 44 -5.36 2.20 -7.69
CA ALA A 44 -4.58 3.34 -8.14
C ALA A 44 -5.31 4.68 -7.86
N GLN A 45 -6.63 4.73 -8.06
CA GLN A 45 -7.43 5.92 -7.74
C GLN A 45 -7.47 6.20 -6.24
N ALA A 46 -7.66 5.15 -5.44
CA ALA A 46 -7.71 5.27 -4.00
C ALA A 46 -6.36 5.81 -3.48
N LEU A 47 -5.25 5.17 -3.89
CA LEU A 47 -3.90 5.47 -3.42
C LEU A 47 -3.32 6.78 -3.99
N TYR A 48 -4.07 7.56 -4.75
CA TYR A 48 -3.58 8.83 -5.26
C TYR A 48 -3.39 9.82 -4.11
N GLY A 49 -2.15 10.27 -3.92
CA GLY A 49 -1.78 11.21 -2.86
C GLY A 49 -1.90 10.65 -1.44
N PHE A 50 -2.09 9.32 -1.28
CA PHE A 50 -2.24 8.67 0.02
C PHE A 50 -1.08 8.98 0.96
N GLU A 51 0.11 9.18 0.40
CA GLU A 51 1.31 9.56 1.12
C GLU A 51 1.14 10.85 1.93
N VAL A 52 0.27 11.75 1.49
CA VAL A 52 0.10 13.08 2.09
C VAL A 52 -1.14 13.13 2.98
N TRP A 53 -2.31 12.76 2.46
CA TRP A 53 -3.58 13.04 3.16
C TRP A 53 -4.12 11.87 4.00
N TYR A 54 -3.64 10.64 3.79
CA TYR A 54 -4.25 9.46 4.44
C TYR A 54 -4.04 9.50 5.96
N TRP A 55 -2.86 9.90 6.41
CA TRP A 55 -2.50 9.89 7.83
C TRP A 55 -3.19 10.99 8.63
N ASP A 56 -3.50 12.13 7.99
CA ASP A 56 -4.27 13.22 8.59
C ASP A 56 -5.79 12.98 8.53
N ALA A 57 -6.24 11.94 7.81
CA ALA A 57 -7.65 11.64 7.70
C ALA A 57 -8.18 11.01 8.99
N ALA A 58 -9.36 11.46 9.43
CA ALA A 58 -10.02 10.90 10.61
C ALA A 58 -10.28 9.37 10.47
N PRO A 59 -10.31 8.59 11.57
CA PRO A 59 -10.51 7.14 11.52
C PRO A 59 -11.79 6.70 10.78
N LYS A 60 -12.86 7.52 10.84
CA LYS A 60 -14.11 7.27 10.10
C LYS A 60 -13.88 7.29 8.58
N SER A 61 -12.98 8.15 8.11
CA SER A 61 -12.59 8.25 6.70
C SER A 61 -11.83 7.00 6.23
N HIS A 62 -10.97 6.41 7.08
CA HIS A 62 -10.31 5.15 6.77
C HIS A 62 -11.31 4.02 6.62
N LYS A 63 -12.22 3.87 7.59
CA LYS A 63 -13.30 2.87 7.53
C LYS A 63 -14.14 3.02 6.26
N LEU A 64 -14.46 4.26 5.87
CA LEU A 64 -15.20 4.54 4.64
C LEU A 64 -14.47 4.00 3.39
N LEU A 65 -13.16 4.20 3.29
CA LEU A 65 -12.36 3.68 2.18
C LEU A 65 -12.22 2.15 2.22
N ASP A 66 -12.07 1.58 3.42
CA ASP A 66 -12.00 0.13 3.62
C ASP A 66 -13.29 -0.57 3.17
N THR A 67 -14.46 0.02 3.40
CA THR A 67 -15.72 -0.55 2.87
C THR A 67 -15.71 -0.62 1.34
N GLY A 68 -15.07 0.35 0.66
CA GLY A 68 -14.89 0.34 -0.78
C GLY A 68 -13.97 -0.79 -1.24
N GLN A 69 -12.84 -1.00 -0.56
CA GLN A 69 -11.95 -2.13 -0.84
C GLN A 69 -12.65 -3.48 -0.56
N ASN A 70 -13.39 -3.61 0.54
CA ASN A 70 -14.09 -4.84 0.90
C ASN A 70 -15.17 -5.20 -0.11
N LYS A 71 -15.90 -4.21 -0.63
CA LYS A 71 -16.83 -4.41 -1.76
C LYS A 71 -16.10 -4.98 -2.98
N ALA A 72 -14.93 -4.43 -3.32
CA ALA A 72 -14.10 -4.93 -4.41
C ALA A 72 -13.64 -6.37 -4.20
N CYS A 73 -13.17 -6.70 -2.99
CA CYS A 73 -12.70 -8.05 -2.65
C CYS A 73 -13.80 -9.09 -2.87
N ARG A 74 -15.02 -8.77 -2.44
CA ARG A 74 -16.19 -9.64 -2.63
C ARG A 74 -16.52 -9.87 -4.10
N THR A 75 -16.44 -8.81 -4.93
CA THR A 75 -16.60 -8.94 -6.38
C THR A 75 -15.51 -9.79 -7.03
N ILE A 76 -14.24 -9.64 -6.61
CA ILE A 76 -13.11 -10.41 -7.16
C ILE A 76 -13.24 -11.90 -6.85
N VAL A 77 -13.63 -12.24 -5.62
CA VAL A 77 -13.67 -13.63 -5.15
C VAL A 77 -15.02 -14.29 -5.47
N GLY A 78 -16.09 -13.52 -5.62
CA GLY A 78 -17.46 -14.01 -5.81
C GLY A 78 -18.13 -14.39 -4.48
N ILE A 79 -17.82 -13.69 -3.39
CA ILE A 79 -18.31 -14.01 -2.04
C ILE A 79 -19.53 -13.13 -1.68
N PRO A 80 -20.57 -13.66 -1.00
CA PRO A 80 -21.72 -12.88 -0.57
C PRO A 80 -21.38 -11.78 0.46
N TYR A 81 -22.29 -10.82 0.60
CA TYR A 81 -22.11 -9.65 1.47
C TYR A 81 -21.95 -9.98 2.97
N GLY A 82 -22.43 -11.15 3.43
CA GLY A 82 -22.33 -11.56 4.84
C GLY A 82 -20.95 -12.03 5.29
N CYS A 83 -20.02 -12.29 4.36
CA CYS A 83 -18.70 -12.81 4.71
C CYS A 83 -17.81 -11.76 5.40
N ARG A 84 -17.00 -12.20 6.36
CA ARG A 84 -16.05 -11.37 7.09
C ARG A 84 -15.03 -10.73 6.15
N SER A 85 -14.80 -9.42 6.31
CA SER A 85 -13.90 -8.65 5.45
C SER A 85 -12.45 -9.16 5.45
N ALA A 86 -11.97 -9.66 6.60
CA ALA A 86 -10.62 -10.23 6.72
C ALA A 86 -10.42 -11.45 5.80
N ASP A 87 -11.42 -12.33 5.74
CA ASP A 87 -11.38 -13.52 4.89
C ASP A 87 -11.48 -13.12 3.42
N ALA A 88 -12.36 -12.16 3.09
CA ALA A 88 -12.44 -11.62 1.73
C ALA A 88 -11.12 -11.00 1.25
N LEU A 89 -10.38 -10.30 2.11
CA LEU A 89 -9.06 -9.74 1.79
C LEU A 89 -8.01 -10.84 1.55
N ARG A 90 -8.01 -11.87 2.39
CA ARG A 90 -7.12 -13.03 2.29
C ARG A 90 -7.36 -13.79 0.98
N GLU A 91 -8.61 -14.10 0.67
CA GLU A 91 -9.01 -14.81 -0.55
C GLU A 91 -8.74 -13.97 -1.81
N ALA A 92 -8.98 -12.66 -1.75
CA ALA A 92 -8.64 -11.74 -2.84
C ALA A 92 -7.12 -11.53 -2.99
N ARG A 93 -6.31 -12.01 -2.04
CA ARG A 93 -4.86 -11.78 -1.95
C ARG A 93 -4.51 -10.29 -2.02
N LEU A 94 -5.27 -9.48 -1.27
CA LEU A 94 -5.10 -8.02 -1.20
C LEU A 94 -4.66 -7.60 0.20
N LEU A 95 -3.74 -6.65 0.25
CA LEU A 95 -3.35 -6.01 1.51
C LEU A 95 -4.42 -5.02 1.96
N PRO A 96 -4.66 -4.86 3.28
CA PRO A 96 -5.43 -3.74 3.83
C PRO A 96 -4.96 -2.39 3.29
N LEU A 97 -5.86 -1.40 3.18
CA LEU A 97 -5.49 -0.08 2.66
C LEU A 97 -4.44 0.61 3.53
N GLU A 98 -4.55 0.49 4.84
CA GLU A 98 -3.59 1.03 5.80
C GLU A 98 -2.17 0.50 5.54
N MET A 99 -2.02 -0.81 5.36
CA MET A 99 -0.72 -1.43 5.04
C MET A 99 -0.19 -0.94 3.69
N ALA A 100 -1.07 -0.73 2.72
CA ALA A 100 -0.71 -0.15 1.42
C ALA A 100 -0.25 1.30 1.55
N ALA A 101 -0.91 2.09 2.40
CA ALA A 101 -0.54 3.45 2.75
C ALA A 101 0.85 3.47 3.36
N MET A 102 1.09 2.63 4.38
CA MET A 102 2.41 2.49 5.02
C MET A 102 3.52 2.18 4.02
N ILE A 103 3.33 1.16 3.19
CA ILE A 103 4.34 0.77 2.18
C ILE A 103 4.62 1.91 1.22
N ARG A 104 3.58 2.64 0.81
CA ARG A 104 3.70 3.71 -0.19
C ARG A 104 4.34 4.97 0.41
N SER A 105 3.90 5.37 1.60
CA SER A 105 4.49 6.46 2.38
C SER A 105 5.95 6.20 2.70
N LEU A 106 6.30 4.98 3.15
CA LEU A 106 7.69 4.60 3.41
C LEU A 106 8.55 4.69 2.15
N LYS A 107 8.07 4.16 1.02
CA LYS A 107 8.78 4.28 -0.27
C LYS A 107 8.95 5.73 -0.70
N TYR A 108 7.97 6.58 -0.44
CA TYR A 108 8.07 8.01 -0.73
C TYR A 108 9.11 8.68 0.17
N LEU A 109 9.05 8.49 1.49
CA LEU A 109 10.03 8.99 2.45
C LEU A 109 11.46 8.56 2.06
N MET A 110 11.68 7.28 1.77
CA MET A 110 12.99 6.78 1.35
C MET A 110 13.49 7.43 0.04
N ARG A 111 12.59 7.70 -0.90
CA ARG A 111 12.93 8.41 -2.14
C ARG A 111 13.31 9.87 -1.87
N CYS A 112 12.60 10.54 -0.98
CA CYS A 112 12.92 11.91 -0.58
C CYS A 112 14.29 12.00 0.10
N GLN A 113 14.63 11.05 0.97
CA GLN A 113 15.94 10.99 1.64
C GLN A 113 17.11 10.71 0.68
N THR A 114 16.86 10.16 -0.51
CA THR A 114 17.91 9.79 -1.47
C THR A 114 18.10 10.77 -2.63
N ARG A 115 17.12 11.64 -2.90
CA ARG A 115 17.06 12.46 -4.14
C ARG A 115 17.41 13.96 -3.96
N GLY A 116 17.87 14.40 -2.78
CA GLY A 116 18.35 15.77 -2.53
C GLY A 116 17.53 16.55 -1.49
N GLU A 117 17.99 17.77 -1.16
CA GLU A 117 17.51 18.56 -0.02
C GLU A 117 16.04 19.05 -0.15
N SER A 118 15.62 19.55 -1.31
CA SER A 118 14.26 20.08 -1.49
C SER A 118 13.14 19.06 -1.26
N LEU A 119 13.36 17.81 -1.70
CA LEU A 119 12.42 16.71 -1.48
C LEU A 119 12.44 16.24 -0.02
N LYS A 120 13.58 16.40 0.67
CA LYS A 120 13.73 16.05 2.08
C LYS A 120 12.93 17.02 2.95
N GLU A 121 13.02 18.33 2.70
CA GLU A 121 12.23 19.35 3.41
C GLU A 121 10.71 19.11 3.26
N SER A 122 10.26 18.86 2.03
CA SER A 122 8.85 18.56 1.76
C SER A 122 8.38 17.28 2.49
N ALA A 123 9.24 16.26 2.56
CA ALA A 123 8.93 15.04 3.28
C ALA A 123 8.93 15.23 4.80
N GLU A 124 9.77 16.11 5.33
CA GLU A 124 9.79 16.44 6.76
C GLU A 124 8.54 17.23 7.17
N GLN A 125 7.99 18.07 6.27
CA GLN A 125 6.72 18.74 6.48
C GLN A 125 5.53 17.76 6.57
N VAL A 126 5.50 16.74 5.70
CA VAL A 126 4.43 15.72 5.70
C VAL A 126 4.63 14.70 6.83
N TYR A 127 5.86 14.23 7.03
CA TYR A 127 6.23 13.22 8.01
C TYR A 127 7.05 13.82 9.15
N HIS A 128 6.36 14.55 10.02
CA HIS A 128 6.91 15.08 11.26
C HIS A 128 7.35 13.96 12.23
N GLU A 129 8.06 14.30 13.31
CA GLU A 129 8.77 13.32 14.15
C GLU A 129 7.87 12.25 14.78
N THR A 130 6.66 12.63 15.21
CA THR A 130 5.65 11.73 15.80
C THR A 130 4.82 10.98 14.75
N HIS A 131 5.11 11.12 13.46
CA HIS A 131 4.32 10.49 12.41
C HIS A 131 4.60 8.96 12.38
N PRO A 132 3.57 8.08 12.31
CA PRO A 132 3.74 6.63 12.40
C PRO A 132 4.69 6.05 11.32
N VAL A 133 4.64 6.61 10.11
CA VAL A 133 5.58 6.25 9.02
C VAL A 133 7.04 6.58 9.39
N ARG A 134 7.29 7.69 10.09
CA ARG A 134 8.64 8.10 10.50
C ARG A 134 9.18 7.19 11.59
N GLU A 135 8.36 6.86 12.59
CA GLU A 135 8.71 5.87 13.63
C GLU A 135 9.05 4.51 13.00
N PHE A 136 8.21 4.06 12.06
CA PHE A 136 8.42 2.80 11.35
C PHE A 136 9.70 2.84 10.49
N TYR A 137 9.99 3.96 9.84
CA TYR A 137 11.22 4.16 9.09
C TYR A 137 12.45 4.09 9.98
N VAL A 138 12.47 4.80 11.11
CA VAL A 138 13.59 4.78 12.08
C VAL A 138 13.81 3.36 12.59
N ARG A 139 12.73 2.63 12.91
CA ARG A 139 12.80 1.23 13.32
C ARG A 139 13.40 0.33 12.22
N ILE A 140 12.99 0.50 10.98
CA ILE A 140 13.57 -0.23 9.85
C ILE A 140 15.05 0.09 9.68
N MET A 141 15.43 1.37 9.71
CA MET A 141 16.82 1.78 9.54
C MET A 141 17.72 1.25 10.66
N LYS A 142 17.25 1.25 11.91
CA LYS A 142 17.95 0.65 13.05
C LYS A 142 18.13 -0.87 12.89
N ASN A 143 17.12 -1.56 12.38
CA ASN A 143 17.23 -2.99 12.10
C ASN A 143 18.17 -3.28 10.93
N LEU A 144 18.14 -2.44 9.89
CA LEU A 144 19.03 -2.57 8.74
C LEU A 144 20.48 -2.32 9.12
N SER A 145 20.80 -1.31 9.94
CA SER A 145 22.18 -1.07 10.40
C SER A 145 22.74 -2.25 11.19
N ASN A 146 21.93 -2.82 12.09
CA ASN A 146 22.29 -4.03 12.85
C ASN A 146 22.49 -5.26 11.94
N THR A 147 21.71 -5.36 10.85
CA THR A 147 21.83 -6.46 9.89
C THR A 147 23.04 -6.27 8.96
N CYS A 148 23.31 -5.04 8.52
CA CYS A 148 24.48 -4.70 7.72
C CYS A 148 25.77 -4.95 8.52
N TYR A 149 25.83 -4.56 9.80
CA TYR A 149 26.98 -4.85 10.68
C TYR A 149 27.24 -6.36 10.84
N ARG A 150 26.17 -7.17 10.80
CA ARG A 150 26.26 -8.65 10.83
C ARG A 150 26.69 -9.23 9.47
N ALA A 151 26.39 -8.56 8.37
CA ALA A 151 26.77 -8.94 7.01
C ALA A 151 28.20 -8.50 6.63
N THR A 152 28.77 -7.46 7.26
CA THR A 152 30.15 -7.00 7.02
C THR A 152 31.25 -8.00 7.42
N ARG A 153 30.89 -9.19 7.93
CA ARG A 153 31.83 -10.33 8.04
C ARG A 153 32.05 -11.08 6.72
N ALA A 154 31.33 -10.73 5.65
CA ALA A 154 31.63 -11.19 4.30
C ALA A 154 32.05 -9.99 3.44
N PRO A 155 33.22 -10.03 2.77
CA PRO A 155 33.70 -8.88 2.01
C PRO A 155 32.88 -8.76 0.73
N PHE A 156 32.26 -7.59 0.49
CA PHE A 156 31.63 -7.31 -0.79
C PHE A 156 31.92 -5.89 -1.26
N THR A 157 32.91 -5.79 -2.14
CA THR A 157 33.24 -4.64 -2.98
C THR A 157 32.25 -4.59 -4.15
N ASP A 158 31.25 -3.71 -4.13
CA ASP A 158 30.80 -3.04 -5.37
C ASP A 158 29.75 -1.93 -5.12
N THR A 159 29.91 -0.81 -5.80
CA THR A 159 29.12 0.43 -5.65
C THR A 159 27.69 0.36 -6.24
N ASN A 160 27.34 -0.73 -6.92
CA ASN A 160 25.99 -0.97 -7.47
C ASN A 160 25.01 -1.67 -6.49
N ALA A 161 25.41 -1.88 -5.23
CA ALA A 161 24.64 -2.65 -4.25
C ALA A 161 23.33 -2.00 -3.78
N LYS A 162 23.21 -0.67 -3.78
CA LYS A 162 22.05 0.04 -3.20
C LYS A 162 20.74 -0.21 -3.95
N VAL A 163 20.78 -0.33 -5.29
CA VAL A 163 19.59 -0.60 -6.11
C VAL A 163 19.19 -2.08 -6.06
N ARG A 164 20.16 -2.99 -5.91
CA ARG A 164 19.89 -4.44 -5.82
C ARG A 164 19.28 -4.81 -4.45
N LEU A 165 19.74 -4.18 -3.37
CA LEU A 165 19.23 -4.40 -2.02
C LEU A 165 17.74 -4.03 -1.88
N THR A 166 17.29 -2.93 -2.49
CA THR A 166 15.88 -2.52 -2.39
C THR A 166 14.92 -3.52 -3.05
N ARG A 167 15.34 -4.17 -4.15
CA ARG A 167 14.56 -5.23 -4.83
C ARG A 167 14.54 -6.54 -4.03
N SER A 168 15.67 -6.92 -3.44
CA SER A 168 15.80 -8.13 -2.61
C SER A 168 15.03 -8.01 -1.28
N LEU A 169 15.04 -6.83 -0.65
CA LEU A 169 14.39 -6.57 0.64
C LEU A 169 12.86 -6.62 0.55
N LEU A 170 12.26 -6.16 -0.56
CA LEU A 170 10.83 -6.30 -0.82
C LEU A 170 10.41 -7.77 -1.01
N HIS A 171 11.29 -8.62 -1.54
CA HIS A 171 11.01 -10.04 -1.73
C HIS A 171 11.13 -10.86 -0.42
N ILE A 172 12.11 -10.51 0.43
CA ILE A 172 12.30 -11.14 1.75
C ILE A 172 11.20 -10.71 2.73
N ALA A 173 10.80 -9.43 2.71
CA ALA A 173 9.67 -8.95 3.51
C ALA A 173 8.34 -9.60 3.12
N GLY A 174 8.17 -9.98 1.83
CA GLY A 174 7.01 -10.73 1.36
C GLY A 174 7.01 -12.22 1.73
N LYS A 175 8.17 -12.82 2.04
CA LYS A 175 8.28 -14.24 2.45
C LYS A 175 8.13 -14.47 3.95
N ARG A 176 8.36 -13.45 4.79
CA ARG A 176 8.23 -13.55 6.26
C ARG A 176 6.81 -13.35 6.81
N ILE A 177 5.81 -13.17 5.94
CA ILE A 177 4.39 -12.97 6.32
C ILE A 177 3.54 -14.19 5.87
N ARG A 178 4.10 -15.40 6.00
CA ARG A 178 3.31 -16.64 6.00
C ARG A 178 3.42 -17.29 7.36
#